data_AF-A0A2G2WMH2-F1
#
_entry.id   AF-A0A2G2WMH2-F1
#
_cell.length_a   1.000
_cell.length_b   1.000
_cell.length_c   1.000
_cell.angle_alpha   90.00
_cell.angle_beta   90.00
_cell.angle_gamma   90.00
#
_symmetry.space_group_name_H-M   'P 1'
#
loop_
_entity.id
_entity.type
_entity.pdbx_description
1 polymer ?
#
loop_
_entity_poly.entity_id
_entity_poly.type
_entity_poly.pdbx_seq_one_letter_code
_entity_poly.pdbx_strand_id
1 'polypeptide(L)'
;MLHQYISHIYLYPYLHTHLFHDTHTTKRNLLQMVNHKTKKMLQRQRNRVSFSANMPDDVRGAIADSICVVKYSMDPLTDIRESIKEMVKIVGIKDWKEMEELVYCYIVLNSKEVHSFIQEAFLSLCT
;
A
#
# COMPACT_ATOMS: atom_id res chain seq x y z
N MET A 1 -17.81 14.19 -12.85
CA MET A 1 -16.41 14.46 -12.46
C MET A 1 -15.89 13.32 -11.58
N LEU A 2 -15.22 12.33 -12.18
CA LEU A 2 -14.58 11.21 -11.44
C LEU A 2 -13.07 11.09 -11.71
N HIS A 3 -12.52 11.85 -12.67
CA HIS A 3 -11.12 11.80 -13.14
C HIS A 3 -10.04 12.20 -12.12
N GLN A 4 -10.40 12.41 -10.85
CA GLN A 4 -9.40 12.74 -9.85
C GLN A 4 -8.71 11.47 -9.34
N TYR A 5 -9.45 10.37 -9.10
CA TYR A 5 -8.91 9.18 -8.43
C TYR A 5 -8.39 8.11 -9.40
N ILE A 6 -7.12 7.72 -9.26
CA ILE A 6 -6.48 6.61 -9.97
C ILE A 6 -6.47 5.38 -9.08
N SER A 7 -6.91 4.24 -9.63
CA SER A 7 -6.85 2.93 -8.99
C SER A 7 -5.45 2.32 -9.17
N HIS A 8 -4.82 1.88 -8.09
CA HIS A 8 -3.54 1.18 -8.12
C HIS A 8 -3.46 0.14 -6.98
N ILE A 9 -2.43 -0.70 -6.98
CA ILE A 9 -2.16 -1.69 -5.92
C ILE A 9 -1.10 -1.16 -4.95
N TYR A 10 -1.38 -1.36 -3.68
CA TYR A 10 -0.46 -1.20 -2.56
C TYR A 10 -0.23 -2.59 -1.94
N LEU A 11 1.01 -3.04 -1.89
CA LEU A 11 1.38 -4.29 -1.23
C LEU A 11 1.63 -4.02 0.26
N TYR A 12 0.85 -4.69 1.12
CA TYR A 12 1.04 -4.65 2.56
C TYR A 12 1.80 -5.90 3.05
N PRO A 13 2.94 -5.74 3.74
CA PRO A 13 3.63 -6.87 4.35
C PRO A 13 2.83 -7.42 5.54
N TYR A 14 2.73 -8.74 5.62
CA TYR A 14 1.81 -9.47 6.51
C TYR A 14 1.97 -9.16 8.02
N LEU A 15 3.13 -8.65 8.45
CA LEU A 15 3.50 -8.48 9.86
C LEU A 15 2.77 -7.34 10.62
N HIS A 16 2.06 -6.42 9.95
CA HIS A 16 1.64 -5.14 10.55
C HIS A 16 0.16 -5.04 11.00
N THR A 17 -0.40 -6.08 11.65
CA THR A 17 -1.79 -6.05 12.16
C THR A 17 -1.94 -5.76 13.67
N HIS A 18 -0.85 -5.68 14.44
CA HIS A 18 -0.91 -5.79 15.91
C HIS A 18 -0.67 -4.52 16.77
N LEU A 19 -0.45 -3.32 16.20
CA LEU A 19 0.08 -2.14 16.94
C LEU A 19 -0.87 -0.91 17.07
N PHE A 20 -2.18 -1.10 17.30
CA PHE A 20 -3.16 0.01 17.39
C PHE A 20 -4.07 0.02 18.65
N HIS A 21 -3.52 -0.10 19.86
CA HIS A 21 -4.18 0.30 21.13
C HIS A 21 -3.10 0.64 22.18
N ASP A 22 -3.28 1.58 23.14
CA ASP A 22 -4.33 2.59 23.37
C ASP A 22 -3.67 3.83 24.05
N THR A 23 -4.37 4.97 24.18
CA THR A 23 -3.97 6.09 25.06
C THR A 23 -5.23 6.79 25.60
N HIS A 24 -5.42 6.79 26.92
CA HIS A 24 -6.63 6.16 27.46
C HIS A 24 -7.79 7.07 27.92
N THR A 25 -7.53 8.30 28.42
CA THR A 25 -8.55 9.09 29.17
C THR A 25 -9.13 10.27 28.39
N THR A 26 -8.67 11.51 28.56
CA THR A 26 -9.16 12.70 27.82
C THR A 26 -8.93 12.61 26.31
N LYS A 27 -7.85 11.91 25.94
CA LYS A 27 -7.62 11.46 24.58
C LYS A 27 -8.81 10.67 24.06
N ARG A 28 -9.53 9.82 24.81
CA ARG A 28 -10.71 9.08 24.31
C ARG A 28 -11.85 9.97 23.80
N ASN A 29 -12.04 11.21 24.26
CA ASN A 29 -13.12 12.06 23.75
C ASN A 29 -12.71 12.83 22.48
N LEU A 30 -11.49 13.37 22.45
CA LEU A 30 -10.89 13.91 21.23
C LEU A 30 -10.64 12.81 20.18
N LEU A 31 -10.16 11.63 20.58
CA LEU A 31 -10.10 10.40 19.80
C LEU A 31 -11.48 9.84 19.51
N GLN A 32 -12.58 10.15 20.20
CA GLN A 32 -13.90 9.72 19.72
C GLN A 32 -14.35 10.61 18.59
N MET A 33 -14.16 11.93 18.68
CA MET A 33 -14.48 12.85 17.59
C MET A 33 -13.53 12.68 16.39
N VAL A 34 -12.23 12.51 16.66
CA VAL A 34 -11.21 12.12 15.67
C VAL A 34 -11.50 10.72 15.18
N ASN A 35 -11.60 9.65 15.98
CA ASN A 35 -12.00 8.32 15.49
C ASN A 35 -13.40 8.27 14.87
N HIS A 36 -14.27 9.28 14.97
CA HIS A 36 -15.51 9.33 14.19
C HIS A 36 -15.30 10.04 12.84
N LYS A 37 -14.50 11.11 12.78
CA LYS A 37 -14.03 11.72 11.51
C LYS A 37 -13.08 10.79 10.76
N THR A 38 -12.06 10.29 11.45
CA THR A 38 -11.12 9.24 11.08
C THR A 38 -11.79 7.89 10.90
N LYS A 39 -12.85 7.45 11.62
CA LYS A 39 -13.65 6.30 11.12
C LYS A 39 -14.38 6.67 9.84
N LYS A 40 -15.01 7.83 9.68
CA LYS A 40 -15.59 8.21 8.37
C LYS A 40 -14.53 8.31 7.26
N MET A 41 -13.29 8.68 7.58
CA MET A 41 -12.17 8.78 6.65
C MET A 41 -11.52 7.43 6.35
N LEU A 42 -11.35 6.57 7.35
CA LEU A 42 -10.91 5.17 7.27
C LEU A 42 -12.01 4.27 6.70
N GLN A 43 -13.29 4.60 6.84
CA GLN A 43 -14.42 3.96 6.19
C GLN A 43 -14.46 4.42 4.73
N ARG A 44 -14.20 5.71 4.45
CA ARG A 44 -13.94 6.18 3.08
C ARG A 44 -12.69 5.56 2.47
N GLN A 45 -11.62 5.31 3.24
CA GLN A 45 -10.44 4.57 2.77
C GLN A 45 -10.76 3.08 2.62
N ARG A 46 -11.50 2.43 3.53
CA ARG A 46 -12.00 1.06 3.38
C ARG A 46 -12.92 0.90 2.17
N ASN A 47 -13.75 1.89 1.87
CA ASN A 47 -14.55 1.93 0.65
C ASN A 47 -13.73 2.35 -0.59
N ARG A 48 -12.49 2.82 -0.40
CA ARG A 48 -11.48 3.04 -1.45
C ARG A 48 -10.41 1.95 -1.45
N VAL A 49 -10.60 0.86 -0.70
CA VAL A 49 -9.71 -0.30 -0.79
C VAL A 49 -10.45 -1.60 -1.02
N SER A 50 -9.87 -2.44 -1.87
CA SER A 50 -10.38 -3.78 -2.17
C SER A 50 -9.24 -4.80 -1.99
N PHE A 51 -9.59 -5.96 -1.44
CA PHE A 51 -8.70 -7.12 -1.27
C PHE A 51 -8.99 -8.19 -2.33
N SER A 52 -9.45 -7.76 -3.52
CA SER A 52 -9.86 -8.63 -4.63
C SER A 52 -8.72 -8.98 -5.58
N ALA A 53 -7.53 -8.41 -5.38
CA ALA A 53 -6.31 -8.78 -6.09
C ALA A 53 -5.57 -9.86 -5.30
N ASN A 54 -4.95 -10.80 -6.02
CA ASN A 54 -4.08 -11.83 -5.44
C ASN A 54 -2.69 -11.70 -6.08
N MET A 55 -1.65 -12.17 -5.38
CA MET A 55 -0.30 -12.23 -5.93
C MET A 55 -0.23 -13.15 -7.16
N PRO A 56 0.66 -12.90 -8.14
CA PRO A 56 0.90 -13.82 -9.25
C PRO A 56 1.47 -15.17 -8.77
N ASP A 57 1.02 -16.28 -9.38
CA ASP A 57 1.35 -17.66 -8.98
C ASP A 57 2.84 -18.05 -9.12
N ASP A 58 3.63 -17.24 -9.85
CA ASP A 58 5.05 -17.42 -10.12
C ASP A 58 5.97 -16.74 -9.10
N VAL A 59 5.44 -15.80 -8.29
CA VAL A 59 6.19 -15.07 -7.25
C VAL A 59 6.52 -15.99 -6.06
N ARG A 60 7.66 -15.78 -5.41
CA ARG A 60 8.19 -16.62 -4.34
C ARG A 60 8.61 -15.81 -3.11
N GLY A 61 8.98 -16.55 -2.06
CA GLY A 61 9.47 -15.99 -0.80
C GLY A 61 8.45 -15.10 -0.09
N ALA A 62 8.93 -14.25 0.81
CA ALA A 62 8.08 -13.43 1.68
C ALA A 62 7.31 -12.31 0.94
N ILE A 63 7.59 -12.08 -0.35
CA ILE A 63 6.77 -11.21 -1.21
C ILE A 63 5.44 -11.92 -1.54
N ALA A 64 5.44 -13.23 -1.76
CA ALA A 64 4.23 -14.01 -2.08
C ALA A 64 3.19 -14.02 -0.93
N ASP A 65 3.64 -13.93 0.32
CA ASP A 65 2.78 -13.86 1.51
C ASP A 65 2.17 -12.45 1.76
N SER A 66 2.45 -11.48 0.89
CA SER A 66 2.00 -10.09 1.04
C SER A 66 0.57 -9.87 0.55
N ILE A 67 -0.13 -8.93 1.20
CA ILE A 67 -1.54 -8.66 0.92
C ILE A 67 -1.65 -7.59 -0.18
N CYS A 68 -2.23 -7.94 -1.32
CA CYS A 68 -2.56 -6.99 -2.38
C CYS A 68 -3.79 -6.16 -2.01
N VAL A 69 -3.62 -4.84 -1.93
CA VAL A 69 -4.71 -3.91 -1.62
C VAL A 69 -4.86 -2.91 -2.75
N VAL A 70 -5.96 -3.01 -3.49
CA VAL A 70 -6.38 -1.97 -4.43
C VAL A 70 -6.62 -0.68 -3.64
N LYS A 71 -6.11 0.46 -4.09
CA LYS A 71 -6.32 1.80 -3.54
C LYS A 71 -6.80 2.76 -4.64
N TYR A 72 -7.81 3.57 -4.34
CA TYR A 72 -8.17 4.73 -5.17
C TYR A 72 -7.58 6.02 -4.56
N SER A 73 -6.60 6.64 -5.24
CA SER A 73 -5.83 7.78 -4.71
C SER A 73 -5.72 8.98 -5.67
N MET A 74 -5.36 10.14 -5.10
CA MET A 74 -5.00 11.36 -5.84
C MET A 74 -3.52 11.39 -6.22
N ASP A 75 -2.70 10.62 -5.51
CA ASP A 75 -1.24 10.62 -5.61
C ASP A 75 -0.74 9.16 -5.58
N PRO A 76 -0.90 8.40 -6.68
CA PRO A 76 -0.41 7.03 -6.77
C PRO A 76 1.11 6.96 -6.62
N LEU A 77 1.84 8.00 -7.04
CA LEU A 77 3.29 8.06 -6.92
C LEU A 77 3.73 7.95 -5.45
N THR A 78 3.19 8.78 -4.57
CA THR A 78 3.50 8.70 -3.13
C THR A 78 3.00 7.40 -2.52
N ASP A 79 1.78 6.94 -2.83
CA ASP A 79 1.27 5.67 -2.29
C ASP A 79 2.17 4.48 -2.69
N ILE A 80 2.51 4.32 -3.98
CA ILE A 80 3.36 3.22 -4.46
C ILE A 80 4.77 3.32 -3.89
N ARG A 81 5.36 4.52 -3.85
CA ARG A 81 6.69 4.77 -3.28
C ARG A 81 6.78 4.37 -1.80
N GLU A 82 5.77 4.71 -0.99
CA GLU A 82 5.74 4.28 0.40
C GLU A 82 5.46 2.76 0.54
N SER A 83 4.64 2.18 -0.34
CA SER A 83 4.42 0.72 -0.39
C SER A 83 5.71 -0.05 -0.68
N ILE A 84 6.52 0.42 -1.64
CA ILE A 84 7.83 -0.18 -1.95
C ILE A 84 8.79 -0.04 -0.76
N LYS A 85 8.84 1.13 -0.10
CA LYS A 85 9.67 1.33 1.11
C LYS A 85 9.27 0.41 2.26
N GLU A 86 7.98 0.24 2.51
CA GLU A 86 7.48 -0.68 3.54
C GLU A 86 7.86 -2.12 3.22
N MET A 87 7.73 -2.55 1.96
CA MET A 87 8.17 -3.86 1.50
C MET A 87 9.69 -4.05 1.71
N VAL A 88 10.52 -3.12 1.25
CA VAL A 88 11.98 -3.19 1.45
C VAL A 88 12.35 -3.28 2.94
N LYS A 89 11.72 -2.47 3.78
CA LYS A 89 12.02 -2.40 5.22
C LYS A 89 11.51 -3.59 6.03
N ILE A 90 10.30 -4.09 5.73
CA ILE A 90 9.57 -5.05 6.59
C ILE A 90 9.70 -6.48 6.06
N VAL A 91 9.62 -6.69 4.74
CA VAL A 91 9.93 -7.99 4.11
C VAL A 91 11.44 -8.22 4.09
N GLY A 92 12.23 -7.14 4.07
CA GLY A 92 13.68 -7.22 4.19
C GLY A 92 14.38 -7.57 2.88
N ILE A 93 13.84 -7.04 1.76
CA ILE A 93 14.42 -7.11 0.42
C ILE A 93 15.81 -6.48 0.44
N LYS A 94 16.82 -7.24 0.01
CA LYS A 94 18.25 -6.89 0.15
C LYS A 94 19.04 -6.91 -1.14
N ASP A 95 18.58 -7.65 -2.15
CA ASP A 95 19.27 -7.77 -3.43
C ASP A 95 18.44 -7.28 -4.62
N TRP A 96 19.11 -7.18 -5.78
CA TRP A 96 18.47 -6.73 -7.01
C TRP A 96 17.36 -7.66 -7.50
N LYS A 97 17.49 -8.98 -7.29
CA LYS A 97 16.54 -9.97 -7.79
C LYS A 97 15.23 -9.91 -7.02
N GLU A 98 15.30 -9.83 -5.69
CA GLU A 98 14.12 -9.62 -4.84
C GLU A 98 13.43 -8.28 -5.17
N MET A 99 14.20 -7.25 -5.51
CA MET A 99 13.68 -5.94 -5.91
C MET A 99 13.02 -5.97 -7.31
N GLU A 100 13.61 -6.69 -8.26
CA GLU A 100 13.04 -6.91 -9.60
C GLU A 100 11.74 -7.72 -9.52
N GLU A 101 11.69 -8.75 -8.67
CA GLU A 101 10.48 -9.52 -8.36
C GLU A 101 9.40 -8.64 -7.71
N LEU A 102 9.76 -7.74 -6.80
CA LEU A 102 8.82 -6.75 -6.24
C LEU A 102 8.24 -5.82 -7.33
N VAL A 103 9.08 -5.26 -8.20
CA VAL A 103 8.63 -4.36 -9.27
C VAL A 103 7.76 -5.11 -10.29
N TYR A 104 8.10 -6.35 -10.63
CA TYR A 104 7.27 -7.24 -11.45
C TYR A 104 5.85 -7.38 -10.88
N CYS A 105 5.72 -7.60 -9.57
CA CYS A 105 4.40 -7.66 -8.90
C CYS A 105 3.59 -6.38 -9.12
N TYR A 106 4.18 -5.20 -8.94
CA TYR A 106 3.48 -3.94 -9.21
C TYR A 106 3.10 -3.79 -10.69
N ILE A 107 3.96 -4.16 -11.64
CA ILE A 107 3.66 -4.05 -13.06
C ILE A 107 2.52 -4.99 -13.49
N VAL A 108 2.50 -6.24 -13.01
CA VAL A 108 1.46 -7.23 -13.35
C VAL A 108 0.13 -6.91 -12.70
N LEU A 109 0.12 -6.46 -11.43
CA LEU A 109 -1.11 -6.23 -10.67
C LEU A 109 -1.78 -4.87 -10.98
N ASN A 110 -1.14 -4.00 -11.78
CA ASN A 110 -1.66 -2.67 -12.14
C ASN A 110 -1.88 -2.51 -13.64
N SER A 111 -2.83 -1.64 -14.00
CA SER A 111 -3.06 -1.25 -15.40
C SER A 111 -1.92 -0.35 -15.92
N LYS A 112 -1.78 -0.27 -17.25
CA LYS A 112 -0.64 0.40 -17.91
C LYS A 112 -0.54 1.89 -17.60
N GLU A 113 -1.67 2.54 -17.29
CA GLU A 113 -1.74 3.94 -16.90
C GLU A 113 -1.05 4.22 -15.55
N VAL A 114 -0.80 3.18 -14.75
CA VAL A 114 -0.10 3.28 -13.45
C VAL A 114 1.41 3.05 -13.59
N HIS A 115 1.87 2.43 -14.68
CA HIS A 115 3.26 1.96 -14.84
C HIS A 115 4.29 3.10 -14.78
N SER A 116 3.96 4.31 -15.22
CA SER A 116 4.83 5.49 -15.07
C SER A 116 5.07 5.85 -13.60
N PHE A 117 4.03 5.80 -12.75
CA PHE A 117 4.17 6.06 -11.31
C PHE A 117 4.98 4.96 -10.61
N ILE A 118 4.88 3.70 -11.07
CA ILE A 118 5.70 2.59 -10.54
C ILE A 118 7.18 2.83 -10.86
N GLN A 119 7.51 3.20 -12.10
CA GLN A 119 8.87 3.51 -12.52
C GLN A 119 9.45 4.71 -11.76
N GLU A 120 8.70 5.81 -11.65
CA GLU A 120 9.12 7.01 -10.94
C GLU A 120 9.26 6.77 -9.43
N ALA A 121 8.31 6.05 -8.81
CA ALA A 121 8.39 5.62 -7.42
C ALA A 121 9.66 4.80 -7.17
N PHE A 122 9.95 3.82 -8.02
CA PHE A 122 11.15 2.99 -7.92
C PHE A 122 12.44 3.81 -8.05
N LEU A 123 12.57 4.63 -9.09
CA LEU A 123 13.77 5.44 -9.33
C LEU A 123 14.05 6.44 -8.19
N SER A 124 13.00 6.98 -7.56
CA SER A 124 13.12 7.89 -6.41
C SER A 124 13.65 7.26 -5.12
N LEU A 125 13.87 5.93 -5.10
CA LEU A 125 14.49 5.19 -4.00
C LEU A 125 15.98 4.92 -4.23
N CYS A 126 16.48 5.19 -5.44
CA CYS A 126 17.87 4.99 -5.83
C CYS A 126 18.73 6.27 -5.72
N THR A 127 18.14 7.37 -5.23
CA THR A 127 18.75 8.71 -5.03
C THR A 127 18.87 9.07 -3.56
#